data_AF-A0A2M6ZVU8-F1
#
_entry.id   AF-A0A2M6ZVU8-F1
#
_cell.length_a   1.000
_cell.length_b   1.000
_cell.length_c   1.000
_cell.angle_alpha   90.00
_cell.angle_beta   90.00
_cell.angle_gamma   90.00
#
_symmetry.space_group_name_H-M   'P 1'
#
loop_
_entity.id
_entity.type
_entity.pdbx_description
1 polymer ?
#
loop_
_entity_poly.entity_id
_entity_poly.type
_entity_poly.pdbx_seq_one_letter_code
_entity_poly.pdbx_strand_id
1 'polypeptide(L)'
;MNSRERVRLAINHKEADRIPLDLGSTLVTGIQASIYAKLKNALGISKGAVRVYDPFQMLAEVEDEVKQLLGVDTYGIQMPITIFGYKNENWKTFRMFDDTEVLISGNFEYDVLKNGDIVQYPKGDRSVPPSGKMPKGGYYFDTIVRQEPIDESKLDPKEWVDQMYSLYTDEDLEYLEETSKWYYENTDYSLVGNFWGAGFGDIAFVMGPNILHPKGIREPEEWYMSLITRKQYIKEIFQYQFELQMKNLKIYKEAVQDRIDVIVMSGTDFGSQKGPFISPNLYREVFKPLHKAMNDWVHKNTNWKTFYHSCGSNVDFLDDFVSAGIDILNPVQISATGMNP
;
A
#
# COMPACT_ATOMS: atom_id res chain seq x y z
N MET A 1 12.82 -11.93 24.85
CA MET A 1 11.64 -11.33 24.20
C MET A 1 11.72 -11.68 22.73
N ASN A 2 10.70 -12.36 22.20
CA ASN A 2 10.65 -12.65 20.77
C ASN A 2 10.13 -11.44 19.98
N SER A 3 10.16 -11.51 18.65
CA SER A 3 9.79 -10.38 17.78
C SER A 3 8.35 -9.92 18.00
N ARG A 4 7.42 -10.87 18.13
CA ARG A 4 6.00 -10.59 18.42
C ARG A 4 5.79 -9.88 19.74
N GLU A 5 6.41 -10.33 20.83
CA GLU A 5 6.34 -9.68 22.14
C GLU A 5 6.89 -8.25 22.09
N ARG A 6 8.03 -8.06 21.41
CA ARG A 6 8.68 -6.76 21.24
C ARG A 6 7.79 -5.75 20.52
N VAL A 7 7.22 -6.15 19.38
CA VAL A 7 6.30 -5.30 18.62
C VAL A 7 5.05 -5.01 19.45
N ARG A 8 4.45 -6.01 20.09
CA ARG A 8 3.26 -5.83 20.94
C ARG A 8 3.50 -4.84 22.09
N LEU A 9 4.66 -4.84 22.72
CA LEU A 9 5.00 -3.85 23.75
C LEU A 9 5.12 -2.45 23.13
N ALA A 10 5.88 -2.31 22.05
CA ALA A 10 6.14 -1.03 21.40
C ALA A 10 4.84 -0.36 20.89
N ILE A 11 3.98 -1.09 20.18
CA ILE A 11 2.71 -0.55 19.64
C ILE A 11 1.67 -0.27 20.73
N ASN A 12 1.94 -0.64 21.98
CA ASN A 12 1.14 -0.30 23.15
C ASN A 12 1.87 0.67 24.09
N HIS A 13 2.89 1.38 23.59
CA HIS A 13 3.68 2.38 24.33
C HIS A 13 4.31 1.83 25.62
N LYS A 14 4.75 0.58 25.59
CA LYS A 14 5.51 -0.05 26.68
C LYS A 14 6.95 -0.28 26.22
N GLU A 15 7.88 -0.10 27.14
CA GLU A 15 9.30 -0.34 26.88
C GLU A 15 9.55 -1.81 26.54
N ALA A 16 10.19 -2.06 25.40
CA ALA A 16 10.64 -3.37 24.96
C ALA A 16 12.15 -3.52 25.19
N ASP A 17 12.71 -4.69 24.90
CA ASP A 17 14.16 -4.94 25.03
C ASP A 17 15.01 -4.15 24.01
N ARG A 18 14.43 -3.79 22.86
CA ARG A 18 14.98 -2.84 21.87
C ARG A 18 13.85 -2.27 21.01
N ILE A 19 14.18 -1.25 20.21
CA ILE A 19 13.26 -0.74 19.18
C ILE A 19 12.99 -1.86 18.15
N PRO A 20 11.72 -2.19 17.86
CA PRO A 20 11.39 -3.16 16.82
C PRO A 20 11.74 -2.60 15.43
N LEU A 21 12.16 -3.47 14.53
CA LEU A 21 12.55 -3.16 13.16
C LEU A 21 11.56 -3.78 12.19
N ASP A 22 11.06 -2.96 11.25
CA ASP A 22 10.31 -3.43 10.10
C ASP A 22 11.10 -3.21 8.80
N LEU A 23 11.10 -4.22 7.93
CA LEU A 23 11.65 -4.15 6.58
C LEU A 23 10.93 -5.16 5.68
N GLY A 24 10.15 -4.66 4.73
CA GLY A 24 9.45 -5.46 3.73
C GLY A 24 8.15 -6.08 4.21
N SER A 25 7.54 -5.60 5.30
CA SER A 25 6.19 -6.05 5.66
C SER A 25 5.09 -5.33 4.90
N THR A 26 5.33 -4.14 4.34
CA THR A 26 4.32 -3.35 3.62
C THR A 26 4.90 -2.70 2.36
N LEU A 27 4.04 -2.11 1.51
CA LEU A 27 4.47 -1.32 0.34
C LEU A 27 5.23 -0.03 0.71
N VAL A 28 5.13 0.44 1.97
CA VAL A 28 5.78 1.68 2.44
C VAL A 28 6.95 1.41 3.41
N THR A 29 7.29 0.13 3.61
CA THR A 29 8.43 -0.30 4.45
C THR A 29 9.36 -1.26 3.71
N GLY A 30 9.22 -1.36 2.38
CA GLY A 30 10.05 -2.20 1.53
C GLY A 30 11.44 -1.63 1.23
N ILE A 31 12.15 -2.34 0.35
CA ILE A 31 13.48 -1.97 -0.12
C ILE A 31 13.55 -2.15 -1.64
N GLN A 32 14.08 -1.15 -2.32
CA GLN A 32 14.24 -1.19 -3.77
C GLN A 32 15.17 -2.34 -4.19
N ALA A 33 14.85 -3.02 -5.29
CA ALA A 33 15.43 -4.32 -5.62
C ALA A 33 16.93 -4.32 -5.89
N SER A 34 17.48 -3.28 -6.55
CA SER A 34 18.92 -3.19 -6.76
C SER A 34 19.70 -2.80 -5.50
N ILE A 35 19.07 -2.06 -4.59
CA ILE A 35 19.63 -1.84 -3.24
C ILE A 35 19.59 -3.12 -2.41
N TYR A 36 18.51 -3.90 -2.50
CA TYR A 36 18.42 -5.21 -1.85
C TYR A 36 19.50 -6.19 -2.35
N ALA A 37 19.76 -6.22 -3.66
CA ALA A 37 20.86 -7.02 -4.21
C ALA A 37 22.23 -6.62 -3.61
N LYS A 38 22.49 -5.32 -3.45
CA LYS A 38 23.72 -4.82 -2.79
C LYS A 38 23.76 -5.17 -1.30
N LEU A 39 22.62 -5.10 -0.61
CA LEU A 39 22.49 -5.50 0.79
C LEU A 39 22.82 -6.99 0.98
N LYS A 40 22.29 -7.88 0.12
CA LYS A 40 22.63 -9.31 0.16
C LYS A 40 24.15 -9.53 0.03
N ASN A 41 24.79 -8.86 -0.93
CA ASN A 41 26.24 -8.94 -1.10
C ASN A 41 27.01 -8.44 0.13
N ALA A 42 26.57 -7.32 0.73
CA ALA A 42 27.18 -6.77 1.94
C ALA A 42 27.03 -7.70 3.16
N LEU A 43 25.95 -8.48 3.22
CA LEU A 43 25.71 -9.51 4.22
C LEU A 43 26.40 -10.86 3.90
N GLY A 44 27.09 -10.97 2.76
CA GLY A 44 27.74 -12.22 2.33
C GLY A 44 26.79 -13.28 1.78
N ILE A 45 25.56 -12.91 1.43
CA ILE A 45 24.54 -13.82 0.89
C ILE A 45 24.66 -13.85 -0.63
N SER A 46 25.14 -14.97 -1.17
CA SER A 46 25.31 -15.16 -2.63
C SER A 46 24.27 -16.10 -3.26
N LYS A 47 23.39 -16.70 -2.46
CA LYS A 47 22.31 -17.60 -2.91
C LYS A 47 20.99 -16.86 -3.08
N GLY A 48 20.11 -17.42 -3.91
CA GLY A 48 18.76 -16.91 -4.13
C GLY A 48 18.74 -15.71 -5.09
N ALA A 49 17.70 -15.62 -5.91
CA ALA A 49 17.50 -14.51 -6.82
C ALA A 49 16.65 -13.42 -6.15
N VAL A 50 16.94 -12.15 -6.44
CA VAL A 50 16.10 -11.04 -5.97
C VAL A 50 14.78 -11.06 -6.72
N ARG A 51 13.66 -11.25 -6.01
CA ARG A 51 12.31 -11.19 -6.58
C ARG A 51 11.71 -9.82 -6.35
N VAL A 52 11.15 -9.21 -7.38
CA VAL A 52 10.36 -7.98 -7.30
C VAL A 52 8.90 -8.35 -7.10
N TYR A 53 8.37 -8.09 -5.90
CA TYR A 53 6.96 -8.35 -5.60
C TYR A 53 6.09 -7.11 -5.85
N ASP A 54 6.65 -5.91 -5.76
CA ASP A 54 5.98 -4.67 -6.12
C ASP A 54 6.67 -4.01 -7.32
N PRO A 55 6.15 -4.18 -8.54
CA PRO A 55 6.69 -3.58 -9.74
C PRO A 55 6.39 -2.09 -9.87
N PHE A 56 5.57 -1.50 -8.99
CA PHE A 56 5.35 -0.05 -8.99
C PHE A 56 6.58 0.68 -8.48
N GLN A 57 7.04 0.36 -7.27
CA GLN A 57 8.23 0.97 -6.68
C GLN A 57 9.50 0.15 -6.92
N MET A 58 9.39 -0.99 -7.61
CA MET A 58 10.46 -1.98 -7.79
C MET A 58 11.01 -2.51 -6.46
N LEU A 59 10.12 -2.88 -5.53
CA LEU A 59 10.51 -3.41 -4.23
C LEU A 59 10.81 -4.90 -4.29
N ALA A 60 11.89 -5.30 -3.61
CA ALA A 60 12.26 -6.69 -3.46
C ALA A 60 11.52 -7.39 -2.32
N GLU A 61 11.27 -8.68 -2.52
CA GLU A 61 10.91 -9.61 -1.46
C GLU A 61 12.12 -9.78 -0.52
N VAL A 62 11.94 -9.44 0.75
CA VAL A 62 12.98 -9.58 1.78
C VAL A 62 12.92 -10.99 2.34
N GLU A 63 13.92 -11.79 1.99
CA GLU A 63 14.03 -13.21 2.36
C GLU A 63 14.26 -13.38 3.87
N ASP A 64 13.79 -14.50 4.44
CA ASP A 64 13.89 -14.76 5.88
C ASP A 64 15.33 -14.78 6.39
N GLU A 65 16.30 -15.25 5.61
CA GLU A 65 17.72 -15.19 5.97
C GLU A 65 18.19 -13.74 6.19
N VAL A 66 17.75 -12.80 5.34
CA VAL A 66 18.08 -11.37 5.50
C VAL A 66 17.35 -10.79 6.71
N LYS A 67 16.06 -11.11 6.89
CA LYS A 67 15.27 -10.66 8.04
C LYS A 67 15.92 -11.09 9.36
N GLN A 68 16.37 -12.34 9.46
CA GLN A 68 17.05 -12.88 10.64
C GLN A 68 18.38 -12.16 10.90
N LEU A 69 19.20 -11.96 9.87
CA LEU A 69 20.50 -11.27 10.02
C LEU A 69 20.37 -9.81 10.45
N LEU A 70 19.32 -9.11 10.00
CA LEU A 70 19.05 -7.73 10.37
C LEU A 70 18.24 -7.59 11.66
N GLY A 71 17.70 -8.69 12.19
CA GLY A 71 16.80 -8.67 13.33
C GLY A 71 15.48 -7.96 13.03
N VAL A 72 14.92 -8.15 11.84
CA VAL A 72 13.56 -7.70 11.48
C VAL A 72 12.54 -8.42 12.35
N ASP A 73 11.55 -7.69 12.84
CA ASP A 73 10.59 -8.18 13.84
C ASP A 73 9.20 -8.51 13.26
N THR A 74 8.99 -8.21 11.99
CA THR A 74 7.68 -8.19 11.34
C THR A 74 7.64 -9.01 10.06
N TYR A 75 6.43 -9.46 9.69
CA TYR A 75 6.16 -10.09 8.40
C TYR A 75 4.81 -9.63 7.85
N GLY A 76 4.75 -9.33 6.55
CA GLY A 76 3.55 -8.86 5.88
C GLY A 76 2.63 -9.99 5.42
N ILE A 77 1.35 -9.94 5.79
CA ILE A 77 0.30 -10.80 5.24
C ILE A 77 -0.45 -9.97 4.18
N GLN A 78 -0.31 -10.35 2.92
CA GLN A 78 -0.85 -9.61 1.78
C GLN A 78 -1.20 -10.54 0.64
N MET A 79 -2.09 -10.10 -0.24
CA MET A 79 -2.40 -10.83 -1.48
C MET A 79 -1.20 -10.84 -2.43
N PRO A 80 -1.00 -11.92 -3.22
CA PRO A 80 0.07 -12.00 -4.19
C PRO A 80 -0.32 -11.27 -5.49
N ILE A 81 -0.95 -10.11 -5.40
CA ILE A 81 -1.45 -9.32 -6.54
C ILE A 81 -0.77 -7.95 -6.53
N THR A 82 -0.27 -7.51 -7.67
CA THR A 82 0.39 -6.21 -7.82
C THR A 82 -0.63 -5.08 -7.93
N ILE A 83 -0.18 -3.83 -7.73
CA ILE A 83 -1.05 -2.65 -7.95
C ILE A 83 -1.58 -2.56 -9.40
N PHE A 84 -0.87 -3.16 -10.35
CA PHE A 84 -1.29 -3.25 -11.75
C PHE A 84 -2.28 -4.39 -12.01
N GLY A 85 -2.64 -5.19 -11.00
CA GLY A 85 -3.76 -6.14 -11.05
C GLY A 85 -3.44 -7.53 -11.58
N TYR A 86 -2.17 -7.92 -11.66
CA TYR A 86 -1.76 -9.29 -12.01
C TYR A 86 -1.11 -10.01 -10.82
N LYS A 87 -1.20 -11.35 -10.80
CA LYS A 87 -0.60 -12.18 -9.75
C LYS A 87 0.94 -12.22 -9.86
N ASN A 88 1.62 -12.29 -8.72
CA ASN A 88 3.06 -12.54 -8.59
C ASN A 88 3.33 -14.05 -8.65
N GLU A 89 3.58 -14.54 -9.86
CA GLU A 89 3.78 -15.96 -10.16
C GLU A 89 4.61 -16.10 -11.44
N ASN A 90 4.96 -17.32 -11.83
CA ASN A 90 5.62 -17.61 -13.11
C ASN A 90 6.87 -16.75 -13.37
N TRP A 91 7.69 -16.58 -12.33
CA TRP A 91 8.83 -15.66 -12.29
C TRP A 91 9.73 -15.74 -13.54
N LYS A 92 9.99 -14.58 -14.16
CA LYS A 92 10.90 -14.42 -15.30
C LYS A 92 12.03 -13.45 -14.99
N THR A 93 13.16 -13.64 -15.66
CA THR A 93 14.31 -12.72 -15.54
C THR A 93 13.97 -11.37 -16.14
N PHE A 94 14.32 -10.30 -15.42
CA PHE A 94 14.27 -8.92 -15.87
C PHE A 94 15.56 -8.21 -15.49
N ARG A 95 16.05 -7.36 -16.39
CA ARG A 95 17.28 -6.58 -16.18
C ARG A 95 16.92 -5.12 -16.00
N MET A 96 17.23 -4.59 -14.84
CA MET A 96 17.01 -3.18 -14.50
C MET A 96 18.02 -2.29 -15.24
N PHE A 97 17.76 -0.97 -15.26
CA PHE A 97 18.65 -0.01 -15.92
C PHE A 97 20.06 0.08 -15.32
N ASP A 98 20.26 -0.36 -14.07
CA ASP A 98 21.56 -0.41 -13.42
C ASP A 98 22.24 -1.78 -13.54
N ASP A 99 21.82 -2.58 -14.53
CA ASP A 99 22.27 -3.94 -14.82
C ASP A 99 21.97 -4.99 -13.75
N THR A 100 21.25 -4.61 -12.68
CA THR A 100 20.80 -5.60 -11.70
C THR A 100 19.82 -6.56 -12.34
N GLU A 101 20.15 -7.86 -12.29
CA GLU A 101 19.28 -8.93 -12.71
C GLU A 101 18.36 -9.35 -11.56
N VAL A 102 17.05 -9.33 -11.82
CA VAL A 102 16.00 -9.67 -10.86
C VAL A 102 15.03 -10.67 -11.49
N LEU A 103 14.25 -11.33 -10.63
CA LEU A 103 13.04 -12.04 -11.04
C LEU A 103 11.84 -11.14 -10.85
N ILE A 104 10.96 -11.08 -11.84
CA ILE A 104 9.68 -10.36 -11.80
C ILE A 104 8.56 -11.29 -12.24
N SER A 105 7.30 -10.96 -11.92
CA SER A 105 6.16 -11.80 -12.31
C SER A 105 6.18 -12.14 -13.81
N GLY A 106 5.83 -13.38 -14.15
CA GLY A 106 5.65 -13.80 -15.54
C GLY A 106 4.59 -12.96 -16.27
N ASN A 107 3.61 -12.46 -15.51
CA ASN A 107 2.52 -11.61 -15.99
C ASN A 107 2.92 -10.12 -16.15
N PHE A 108 4.15 -9.74 -15.80
CA PHE A 108 4.68 -8.41 -16.04
C PHE A 108 4.96 -8.22 -17.54
N GLU A 109 3.94 -7.83 -18.29
CA GLU A 109 4.07 -7.47 -19.68
C GLU A 109 4.55 -6.02 -19.81
N TYR A 110 5.58 -5.79 -20.62
CA TYR A 110 6.21 -4.49 -20.79
C TYR A 110 6.74 -4.28 -22.20
N ASP A 111 6.95 -3.01 -22.57
CA ASP A 111 7.64 -2.60 -23.79
C ASP A 111 8.70 -1.54 -23.48
N VAL A 112 9.76 -1.51 -24.29
CA VAL A 112 10.77 -0.44 -24.28
C VAL A 112 10.46 0.51 -25.44
N LEU A 113 10.11 1.75 -25.11
CA LEU A 113 9.82 2.79 -26.09
C LEU A 113 11.09 3.28 -26.79
N LYS A 114 10.94 4.00 -27.93
CA LYS A 114 12.07 4.53 -28.70
C LYS A 114 13.01 5.45 -27.90
N ASN A 115 12.48 6.14 -26.89
CA ASN A 115 13.26 6.99 -26.00
C ASN A 115 13.95 6.22 -24.85
N GLY A 116 13.73 4.91 -24.76
CA GLY A 116 14.26 4.02 -23.74
C GLY A 116 13.42 3.92 -22.47
N ASP A 117 12.27 4.58 -22.40
CA ASP A 117 11.32 4.39 -21.29
C ASP A 117 10.76 2.97 -21.33
N ILE A 118 10.50 2.39 -20.16
CA ILE A 118 9.78 1.12 -20.03
C ILE A 118 8.33 1.43 -19.68
N VAL A 119 7.38 0.81 -20.37
CA VAL A 119 5.96 0.89 -20.05
C VAL A 119 5.40 -0.48 -19.73
N GLN A 120 4.44 -0.57 -18.81
CA GLN A 120 3.78 -1.81 -18.43
C GLN A 120 2.26 -1.71 -18.52
N TYR A 121 1.60 -2.87 -18.60
CA TYR A 121 0.19 -2.98 -18.96
C TYR A 121 -0.69 -3.38 -17.77
N PRO A 122 -1.92 -2.83 -17.66
CA PRO A 122 -2.86 -3.23 -16.60
C PRO A 122 -3.20 -4.71 -16.77
N LYS A 123 -3.13 -5.48 -15.68
CA LYS A 123 -3.37 -6.93 -15.63
C LYS A 123 -2.48 -7.75 -16.57
N GLY A 124 -1.39 -7.18 -17.07
CA GLY A 124 -0.56 -7.81 -18.11
C GLY A 124 -1.23 -7.85 -19.49
N ASP A 125 -2.30 -7.09 -19.71
CA ASP A 125 -3.07 -7.12 -20.96
C ASP A 125 -2.52 -6.11 -21.98
N ARG A 126 -1.81 -6.64 -22.99
CA ARG A 126 -1.23 -5.84 -24.09
C ARG A 126 -2.26 -5.38 -25.13
N SER A 127 -3.52 -5.78 -25.03
CA SER A 127 -4.59 -5.33 -25.94
C SER A 127 -5.07 -3.92 -25.65
N VAL A 128 -4.72 -3.37 -24.48
CA VAL A 128 -5.07 -2.01 -24.05
C VAL A 128 -3.82 -1.14 -23.88
N PRO A 129 -3.94 0.21 -23.84
CA PRO A 129 -2.80 1.09 -23.60
C PRO A 129 -2.11 0.82 -22.25
N PRO A 130 -0.79 1.06 -22.14
CA PRO A 130 -0.05 0.87 -20.90
C PRO A 130 -0.58 1.78 -19.78
N SER A 131 -0.49 1.31 -18.54
CA SER A 131 -0.94 2.04 -17.34
C SER A 131 0.19 2.46 -16.42
N GLY A 132 1.42 1.98 -16.65
CA GLY A 132 2.60 2.39 -15.89
C GLY A 132 3.77 2.74 -16.80
N LYS A 133 4.61 3.68 -16.38
CA LYS A 133 5.81 4.13 -17.08
C LYS A 133 7.00 4.30 -16.12
N MET A 134 8.12 3.66 -16.41
CA MET A 134 9.42 3.94 -15.81
C MET A 134 10.26 4.71 -16.84
N PRO A 135 10.60 5.98 -16.58
CA PRO A 135 11.50 6.73 -17.45
C PRO A 135 12.85 6.03 -17.63
N LYS A 136 13.53 6.24 -18.77
CA LYS A 136 14.87 5.71 -19.00
C LYS A 136 15.83 6.09 -17.86
N GLY A 137 16.43 5.10 -17.21
CA GLY A 137 17.32 5.30 -16.06
C GLY A 137 16.60 5.61 -14.74
N GLY A 138 15.26 5.51 -14.72
CA GLY A 138 14.45 5.61 -13.52
C GLY A 138 14.53 4.35 -12.65
N TYR A 139 13.96 4.44 -11.45
CA TYR A 139 14.02 3.37 -10.44
C TYR A 139 12.66 2.75 -10.11
N TYR A 140 11.57 3.40 -10.53
CA TYR A 140 10.19 3.03 -10.25
C TYR A 140 9.28 3.43 -11.43
N PHE A 141 8.06 2.90 -11.44
CA PHE A 141 7.03 3.26 -12.40
C PHE A 141 6.13 4.35 -11.82
N ASP A 142 5.86 5.37 -12.63
CA ASP A 142 4.73 6.26 -12.44
C ASP A 142 3.49 5.66 -13.12
N THR A 143 2.30 5.98 -12.63
CA THR A 143 1.06 5.64 -13.31
C THR A 143 0.77 6.61 -14.46
N ILE A 144 0.28 6.09 -15.58
CA ILE A 144 -0.10 6.89 -16.75
C ILE A 144 -1.55 7.32 -16.59
N VAL A 145 -1.80 8.64 -16.65
CA VAL A 145 -3.16 9.19 -16.67
C VAL A 145 -3.86 8.76 -17.97
N ARG A 146 -4.97 8.04 -17.82
CA ARG A 146 -5.81 7.52 -18.92
C ARG A 146 -7.27 7.98 -18.80
N GLN A 147 -7.49 9.09 -18.08
CA GLN A 147 -8.80 9.72 -17.95
C GLN A 147 -9.26 10.27 -19.30
N GLU A 148 -10.48 9.92 -19.72
CA GLU A 148 -11.14 10.57 -20.85
C GLU A 148 -11.76 11.92 -20.42
N PRO A 149 -12.05 12.85 -21.35
CA PRO A 149 -12.67 14.12 -21.02
C PRO A 149 -13.91 13.96 -20.12
N ILE A 150 -13.99 14.78 -19.06
CA ILE A 150 -15.07 14.69 -18.07
C ILE A 150 -16.41 15.05 -18.72
N ASP A 151 -17.34 14.10 -18.64
CA ASP A 151 -18.76 14.30 -18.96
C ASP A 151 -19.55 14.22 -17.63
N GLU A 152 -19.96 15.37 -17.12
CA GLU A 152 -20.67 15.50 -15.83
C GLU A 152 -21.92 14.61 -15.77
N SER A 153 -22.58 14.37 -16.91
CA SER A 153 -23.80 13.54 -16.96
C SER A 153 -23.53 12.04 -16.82
N LYS A 154 -22.27 11.62 -16.92
CA LYS A 154 -21.82 10.22 -16.84
C LYS A 154 -21.00 9.92 -15.59
N LEU A 155 -20.80 10.90 -14.70
CA LEU A 155 -20.09 10.66 -13.45
C LEU A 155 -20.94 9.79 -12.52
N ASP A 156 -20.49 8.56 -12.31
CA ASP A 156 -21.12 7.59 -11.41
C ASP A 156 -20.15 7.19 -10.29
N PRO A 157 -20.41 7.60 -9.03
CA PRO A 157 -19.58 7.22 -7.88
C PRO A 157 -19.49 5.71 -7.65
N LYS A 158 -20.58 4.98 -7.90
CA LYS A 158 -20.65 3.53 -7.68
C LYS A 158 -19.84 2.81 -8.75
N GLU A 159 -19.97 3.20 -10.02
CA GLU A 159 -19.14 2.67 -11.10
C GLU A 159 -17.65 2.93 -10.82
N TRP A 160 -17.30 4.10 -10.27
CA TRP A 160 -15.91 4.41 -9.90
C TRP A 160 -15.33 3.37 -8.93
N VAL A 161 -16.08 3.03 -7.88
CA VAL A 161 -15.69 2.05 -6.85
C VAL A 161 -15.65 0.63 -7.41
N ASP A 162 -16.65 0.23 -8.19
CA ASP A 162 -16.78 -1.13 -8.74
C ASP A 162 -15.67 -1.50 -9.74
N GLN A 163 -15.05 -0.50 -10.38
CA GLN A 163 -13.90 -0.73 -11.25
C GLN A 163 -12.63 -1.09 -10.49
N MET A 164 -12.51 -0.65 -9.22
CA MET A 164 -11.27 -0.70 -8.45
C MET A 164 -11.30 -1.74 -7.34
N TYR A 165 -12.45 -1.91 -6.69
CA TYR A 165 -12.58 -2.69 -5.47
C TYR A 165 -13.68 -3.75 -5.61
N SER A 166 -13.44 -4.91 -5.01
CA SER A 166 -14.40 -5.99 -4.89
C SER A 166 -14.38 -6.57 -3.48
N LEU A 167 -15.35 -7.44 -3.19
CA LEU A 167 -15.23 -8.31 -2.03
C LEU A 167 -14.08 -9.30 -2.24
N TYR A 168 -13.42 -9.69 -1.15
CA TYR A 168 -12.56 -10.87 -1.18
C TYR A 168 -13.37 -12.11 -1.52
N THR A 169 -12.79 -12.95 -2.37
CA THR A 169 -13.32 -14.27 -2.71
C THR A 169 -12.93 -15.30 -1.65
N ASP A 170 -13.58 -16.47 -1.67
CA ASP A 170 -13.23 -17.56 -0.77
C ASP A 170 -11.76 -18.01 -0.96
N GLU A 171 -11.26 -18.02 -2.22
CA GLU A 171 -9.85 -18.31 -2.53
C GLU A 171 -8.91 -17.28 -1.90
N ASP A 172 -9.27 -16.00 -1.93
CA ASP A 172 -8.46 -14.94 -1.31
C ASP A 172 -8.40 -15.13 0.21
N LEU A 173 -9.53 -15.45 0.84
CA LEU A 173 -9.62 -15.65 2.29
C LEU A 173 -8.86 -16.90 2.74
N GLU A 174 -8.96 -18.01 1.98
CA GLU A 174 -8.20 -19.23 2.23
C GLU A 174 -6.69 -18.96 2.16
N TYR A 175 -6.23 -18.26 1.12
CA TYR A 175 -4.82 -17.87 0.98
C TYR A 175 -4.32 -17.05 2.18
N LEU A 176 -5.13 -16.07 2.64
CA LEU A 176 -4.79 -15.22 3.78
C LEU A 176 -4.81 -16.01 5.10
N GLU A 177 -5.75 -16.93 5.28
CA GLU A 177 -5.82 -17.83 6.43
C GLU A 177 -4.57 -18.71 6.49
N GLU A 178 -4.25 -19.42 5.40
CA GLU A 178 -3.11 -20.33 5.30
C GLU A 178 -1.79 -19.60 5.55
N THR A 179 -1.57 -18.47 4.88
CA THR A 179 -0.34 -17.69 4.99
C THR A 179 -0.18 -17.14 6.41
N SER A 180 -1.22 -16.52 6.97
CA SER A 180 -1.16 -15.99 8.34
C SER A 180 -0.94 -17.08 9.38
N LYS A 181 -1.60 -18.24 9.22
CA LYS A 181 -1.44 -19.38 10.11
C LYS A 181 -0.02 -19.94 10.06
N TRP A 182 0.51 -20.15 8.85
CA TRP A 182 1.86 -20.68 8.68
C TRP A 182 2.89 -19.80 9.36
N TYR A 183 2.90 -18.49 9.09
CA TYR A 183 3.88 -17.58 9.71
C TYR A 183 3.68 -17.44 11.22
N TYR A 184 2.44 -17.47 11.71
CA TYR A 184 2.16 -17.38 13.14
C TYR A 184 2.68 -18.61 13.91
N GLU A 185 2.52 -19.81 13.34
CA GLU A 185 2.89 -21.08 13.97
C GLU A 185 4.38 -21.43 13.80
N ASN A 186 5.01 -20.99 12.72
CA ASN A 186 6.38 -21.40 12.37
C ASN A 186 7.44 -20.30 12.59
N THR A 187 7.03 -19.08 12.95
CA THR A 187 7.95 -17.96 13.19
C THR A 187 7.55 -17.16 14.42
N ASP A 188 8.49 -16.35 14.91
CA ASP A 188 8.28 -15.40 16.00
C ASP A 188 7.87 -14.01 15.53
N TYR A 189 7.71 -13.78 14.21
CA TYR A 189 7.38 -12.46 13.68
C TYR A 189 6.03 -11.95 14.20
N SER A 190 5.95 -10.64 14.38
CA SER A 190 4.68 -9.92 14.46
C SER A 190 4.10 -9.79 13.06
N LEU A 191 2.85 -10.19 12.87
CA LEU A 191 2.25 -10.17 11.53
C LEU A 191 1.52 -8.86 11.27
N VAL A 192 1.75 -8.29 10.09
CA VAL A 192 1.17 -7.03 9.61
C VAL A 192 0.22 -7.33 8.45
N GLY A 193 -1.07 -7.08 8.62
CA GLY A 193 -2.07 -7.26 7.58
C GLY A 193 -2.11 -6.07 6.61
N ASN A 194 -1.80 -6.28 5.34
CA ASN A 194 -1.77 -5.22 4.32
C ASN A 194 -3.08 -5.15 3.53
N PHE A 195 -4.05 -4.45 4.09
CA PHE A 195 -5.42 -4.42 3.54
C PHE A 195 -5.77 -3.10 2.82
N TRP A 196 -5.26 -1.96 3.29
CA TRP A 196 -5.42 -0.63 2.67
C TRP A 196 -6.88 -0.17 2.47
N GLY A 197 -7.83 -0.77 3.19
CA GLY A 197 -9.27 -0.56 2.99
C GLY A 197 -9.78 0.86 3.29
N ALA A 198 -9.03 1.66 4.06
CA ALA A 198 -9.32 3.07 4.35
C ALA A 198 -8.46 4.05 3.53
N GLY A 199 -7.86 3.60 2.41
CA GLY A 199 -7.15 4.44 1.45
C GLY A 199 -8.08 5.30 0.60
N PHE A 200 -8.89 6.17 1.23
CA PHE A 200 -9.81 7.05 0.53
C PHE A 200 -9.04 8.11 -0.27
N GLY A 201 -9.11 8.05 -1.59
CA GLY A 201 -8.43 9.00 -2.47
C GLY A 201 -6.90 8.89 -2.46
N ASP A 202 -6.37 7.72 -2.10
CA ASP A 202 -4.94 7.40 -2.25
C ASP A 202 -4.53 7.55 -3.72
N ILE A 203 -3.58 8.44 -3.98
CA ILE A 203 -3.24 8.88 -5.32
C ILE A 203 -2.64 7.76 -6.17
N ALA A 204 -1.98 6.78 -5.54
CA ALA A 204 -1.45 5.60 -6.24
C ALA A 204 -2.57 4.74 -6.85
N PHE A 205 -3.78 4.79 -6.27
CA PHE A 205 -4.93 4.01 -6.71
C PHE A 205 -5.98 4.83 -7.47
N VAL A 206 -6.09 6.15 -7.23
CA VAL A 206 -7.05 7.02 -7.92
C VAL A 206 -6.92 6.89 -9.44
N MET A 207 -5.70 6.85 -9.96
CA MET A 207 -5.42 6.73 -11.40
C MET A 207 -5.81 5.36 -12.00
N GLY A 208 -6.07 4.35 -11.18
CA GLY A 208 -6.53 3.02 -11.62
C GLY A 208 -5.51 2.24 -12.45
N PRO A 209 -4.29 1.96 -11.95
CA PRO A 209 -3.25 1.23 -12.69
C PRO A 209 -3.64 -0.19 -13.11
N ASN A 210 -4.59 -0.82 -12.43
CA ASN A 210 -5.14 -2.15 -12.74
C ASN A 210 -6.39 -2.13 -13.63
N ILE A 211 -6.97 -0.96 -13.92
CA ILE A 211 -8.22 -0.84 -14.68
C ILE A 211 -7.90 -0.80 -16.18
N LEU A 212 -8.57 -1.61 -16.99
CA LEU A 212 -8.29 -1.65 -18.44
C LEU A 212 -8.66 -0.33 -19.14
N HIS A 213 -9.85 0.21 -18.81
CA HIS A 213 -10.36 1.49 -19.32
C HIS A 213 -10.97 2.29 -18.17
N PRO A 214 -10.17 3.09 -17.45
CA PRO A 214 -10.65 3.78 -16.25
C PRO A 214 -11.66 4.87 -16.60
N LYS A 215 -12.80 4.87 -15.91
CA LYS A 215 -13.85 5.89 -16.04
C LYS A 215 -13.96 6.76 -14.78
N GLY A 216 -14.54 7.93 -14.95
CA GLY A 216 -14.70 8.94 -13.90
C GLY A 216 -13.43 9.76 -13.69
N ILE A 217 -13.32 10.41 -12.53
CA ILE A 217 -12.19 11.28 -12.21
C ILE A 217 -11.03 10.43 -11.68
N ARG A 218 -9.90 10.49 -12.37
CA ARG A 218 -8.71 9.65 -12.23
C ARG A 218 -7.40 10.44 -12.31
N GLU A 219 -7.42 11.64 -12.90
CA GLU A 219 -6.25 12.53 -12.95
C GLU A 219 -6.00 13.18 -11.57
N PRO A 220 -4.77 13.13 -11.02
CA PRO A 220 -4.46 13.63 -9.67
C PRO A 220 -4.87 15.08 -9.41
N GLU A 221 -4.54 15.99 -10.33
CA GLU A 221 -4.84 17.40 -10.21
C GLU A 221 -6.35 17.64 -10.14
N GLU A 222 -7.09 16.99 -11.05
CA GLU A 222 -8.54 17.11 -11.13
C GLU A 222 -9.25 16.42 -9.96
N TRP A 223 -8.69 15.33 -9.44
CA TRP A 223 -9.16 14.66 -8.22
C TRP A 223 -9.11 15.61 -7.02
N TYR A 224 -7.98 16.29 -6.81
CA TYR A 224 -7.86 17.26 -5.73
C TYR A 224 -8.77 18.48 -5.91
N MET A 225 -8.92 18.98 -7.14
CA MET A 225 -9.89 20.04 -7.44
C MET A 225 -11.32 19.58 -7.14
N SER A 226 -11.65 18.34 -7.47
CA SER A 226 -12.97 17.75 -7.28
C SER A 226 -13.36 17.53 -5.81
N LEU A 227 -12.39 17.46 -4.89
CA LEU A 227 -12.70 17.51 -3.44
C LEU A 227 -13.43 18.80 -3.04
N ILE A 228 -13.29 19.87 -3.83
CA ILE A 228 -13.96 21.15 -3.62
C ILE A 228 -15.10 21.35 -4.62
N THR A 229 -14.82 21.22 -5.92
CA THR A 229 -15.78 21.55 -6.99
C THR A 229 -16.86 20.49 -7.18
N ARG A 230 -16.56 19.22 -6.87
CA ARG A 230 -17.47 18.06 -6.98
C ARG A 230 -17.51 17.27 -5.67
N LYS A 231 -17.49 17.97 -4.55
CA LYS A 231 -17.37 17.36 -3.22
C LYS A 231 -18.41 16.25 -2.96
N GLN A 232 -19.65 16.45 -3.41
CA GLN A 232 -20.71 15.47 -3.22
C GLN A 232 -20.41 14.14 -3.95
N TYR A 233 -19.94 14.23 -5.20
CA TYR A 233 -19.50 13.05 -5.97
C TYR A 233 -18.37 12.29 -5.27
N ILE A 234 -17.35 13.00 -4.76
CA ILE A 234 -16.24 12.36 -4.02
C ILE A 234 -16.72 11.72 -2.70
N LYS A 235 -17.60 12.40 -1.95
CA LYS A 235 -18.17 11.84 -0.73
C LYS A 235 -18.98 10.57 -0.99
N GLU A 236 -19.69 10.50 -2.11
CA GLU A 236 -20.41 9.30 -2.53
C GLU A 236 -19.46 8.15 -2.90
N ILE A 237 -18.34 8.44 -3.60
CA ILE A 237 -17.28 7.44 -3.84
C ILE A 237 -16.78 6.88 -2.52
N PHE A 238 -16.39 7.76 -1.60
CA PHE A 238 -15.85 7.34 -0.31
C PHE A 238 -16.86 6.58 0.53
N GLN A 239 -18.13 6.93 0.46
CA GLN A 239 -19.19 6.19 1.14
C GLN A 239 -19.35 4.77 0.57
N TYR A 240 -19.36 4.61 -0.76
CA TYR A 240 -19.43 3.28 -1.39
C TYR A 240 -18.18 2.44 -1.10
N GLN A 241 -16.98 3.06 -1.16
CA GLN A 241 -15.73 2.41 -0.76
C GLN A 241 -15.81 1.99 0.71
N PHE A 242 -16.22 2.87 1.61
CA PHE A 242 -16.37 2.57 3.04
C PHE A 242 -17.29 1.37 3.28
N GLU A 243 -18.47 1.35 2.66
CA GLU A 243 -19.45 0.26 2.82
C GLU A 243 -18.91 -1.09 2.35
N LEU A 244 -18.19 -1.11 1.22
CA LEU A 244 -17.53 -2.29 0.71
C LEU A 244 -16.41 -2.75 1.64
N GLN A 245 -15.54 -1.81 2.04
CA GLN A 245 -14.35 -2.12 2.83
C GLN A 245 -14.70 -2.51 4.27
N MET A 246 -15.82 -2.04 4.81
CA MET A 246 -16.38 -2.54 6.08
C MET A 246 -16.85 -4.01 6.00
N LYS A 247 -17.27 -4.49 4.83
CA LYS A 247 -17.58 -5.92 4.61
C LYS A 247 -16.28 -6.72 4.53
N ASN A 248 -15.34 -6.26 3.71
CA ASN A 248 -14.02 -6.89 3.58
C ASN A 248 -13.28 -6.97 4.92
N LEU A 249 -13.33 -5.93 5.73
CA LEU A 249 -12.69 -5.89 7.05
C LEU A 249 -13.25 -6.98 8.00
N LYS A 250 -14.55 -7.29 7.91
CA LYS A 250 -15.19 -8.35 8.70
C LYS A 250 -14.73 -9.74 8.26
N ILE A 251 -14.79 -10.03 6.96
CA ILE A 251 -14.40 -11.35 6.42
C ILE A 251 -12.89 -11.56 6.52
N TYR A 252 -12.09 -10.51 6.38
CA TYR A 252 -10.65 -10.54 6.61
C TYR A 252 -10.33 -10.91 8.07
N LYS A 253 -11.04 -10.31 9.03
CA LYS A 253 -10.94 -10.67 10.45
C LYS A 253 -11.31 -12.11 10.74
N GLU A 254 -12.28 -12.68 10.04
CA GLU A 254 -12.61 -14.10 10.16
C GLU A 254 -11.47 -14.99 9.64
N ALA A 255 -10.87 -14.63 8.51
CA ALA A 255 -9.75 -15.36 7.93
C ALA A 255 -8.50 -15.32 8.82
N VAL A 256 -8.02 -14.13 9.23
CA VAL A 256 -6.72 -13.99 9.93
C VAL A 256 -6.82 -14.03 11.47
N GLN A 257 -8.00 -13.78 12.02
CA GLN A 257 -8.26 -13.80 13.48
C GLN A 257 -7.25 -12.93 14.27
N ASP A 258 -6.84 -13.38 15.47
CA ASP A 258 -5.88 -12.67 16.32
C ASP A 258 -4.41 -12.91 15.93
N ARG A 259 -4.14 -13.43 14.72
CA ARG A 259 -2.76 -13.74 14.28
C ARG A 259 -1.97 -12.51 13.84
N ILE A 260 -2.64 -11.44 13.43
CA ILE A 260 -1.99 -10.15 13.13
C ILE A 260 -2.02 -9.23 14.34
N ASP A 261 -1.00 -8.39 14.46
CA ASP A 261 -0.91 -7.37 15.51
C ASP A 261 -1.19 -5.97 14.95
N VAL A 262 -0.94 -5.75 13.66
CA VAL A 262 -1.12 -4.47 12.96
C VAL A 262 -1.91 -4.69 11.68
N ILE A 263 -2.84 -3.78 11.38
CA ILE A 263 -3.54 -3.70 10.09
C ILE A 263 -3.23 -2.37 9.42
N VAL A 264 -2.76 -2.41 8.18
CA VAL A 264 -2.55 -1.24 7.34
C VAL A 264 -3.88 -0.80 6.76
N MET A 265 -4.30 0.40 7.15
CA MET A 265 -5.61 0.94 6.85
C MET A 265 -5.58 1.88 5.65
N SER A 266 -4.63 2.82 5.58
CA SER A 266 -4.65 3.88 4.57
C SER A 266 -3.25 4.23 4.09
N GLY A 267 -3.14 4.54 2.78
CA GLY A 267 -1.97 5.14 2.14
C GLY A 267 -2.25 6.56 1.64
N THR A 268 -3.39 7.15 2.01
CA THR A 268 -3.76 8.49 1.55
C THR A 268 -2.86 9.54 2.18
N ASP A 269 -2.09 10.22 1.34
CA ASP A 269 -1.29 11.36 1.75
C ASP A 269 -2.15 12.59 2.06
N PHE A 270 -1.69 13.39 3.01
CA PHE A 270 -2.28 14.69 3.34
C PHE A 270 -1.25 15.83 3.40
N GLY A 271 0.04 15.49 3.48
CA GLY A 271 1.14 16.41 3.67
C GLY A 271 2.01 16.62 2.43
N SER A 272 2.53 17.83 2.28
CA SER A 272 3.64 18.18 1.39
C SER A 272 4.89 18.51 2.22
N GLN A 273 6.03 18.84 1.58
CA GLN A 273 7.26 19.19 2.31
C GLN A 273 7.11 20.37 3.28
N LYS A 274 6.16 21.28 3.05
CA LYS A 274 6.01 22.53 3.82
C LYS A 274 4.73 22.63 4.65
N GLY A 275 3.88 21.60 4.60
CA GLY A 275 2.58 21.61 5.29
C GLY A 275 1.53 20.84 4.50
N PRO A 276 0.27 20.86 4.94
CA PRO A 276 -0.84 20.19 4.27
C PRO A 276 -1.03 20.62 2.81
N PHE A 277 -1.37 19.69 1.91
CA PHE A 277 -1.85 20.04 0.56
C PHE A 277 -3.38 20.04 0.46
N ILE A 278 -4.09 19.60 1.50
CA ILE A 278 -5.51 19.88 1.72
C ILE A 278 -5.71 20.65 3.04
N SER A 279 -6.80 21.40 3.17
CA SER A 279 -7.08 22.08 4.44
C SER A 279 -7.45 21.07 5.56
N PRO A 280 -7.06 21.31 6.82
CA PRO A 280 -7.53 20.52 7.97
C PRO A 280 -9.06 20.41 8.08
N ASN A 281 -9.78 21.46 7.70
CA ASN A 281 -11.25 21.44 7.68
C ASN A 281 -11.80 20.45 6.65
N LEU A 282 -11.17 20.33 5.48
CA LEU A 282 -11.56 19.34 4.48
C LEU A 282 -11.32 17.92 4.98
N TYR A 283 -10.20 17.66 5.65
CA TYR A 283 -9.95 16.35 6.30
C TYR A 283 -11.07 15.99 7.28
N ARG A 284 -11.40 16.92 8.20
CA ARG A 284 -12.44 16.74 9.21
C ARG A 284 -13.82 16.50 8.62
N GLU A 285 -14.13 17.14 7.49
CA GLU A 285 -15.41 17.04 6.82
C GLU A 285 -15.56 15.73 6.02
N VAL A 286 -14.51 15.35 5.28
CA VAL A 286 -14.60 14.34 4.22
C VAL A 286 -13.98 12.99 4.64
N PHE A 287 -12.83 13.00 5.30
CA PHE A 287 -12.03 11.79 5.52
C PHE A 287 -12.18 11.26 6.96
N LYS A 288 -12.03 12.16 7.94
CA LYS A 288 -12.01 11.83 9.37
C LYS A 288 -13.21 10.99 9.84
N PRO A 289 -14.46 11.26 9.43
CA PRO A 289 -15.60 10.48 9.91
C PRO A 289 -15.52 9.00 9.48
N LEU A 290 -15.03 8.73 8.28
CA LEU A 290 -14.89 7.38 7.74
C LEU A 290 -13.70 6.65 8.36
N HIS A 291 -12.55 7.31 8.47
CA HIS A 291 -11.38 6.76 9.19
C HIS A 291 -11.75 6.39 10.63
N LYS A 292 -12.41 7.31 11.34
CA LYS A 292 -12.86 7.07 12.71
C LYS A 292 -13.81 5.87 12.80
N ALA A 293 -14.80 5.77 11.91
CA ALA A 293 -15.73 4.66 11.92
C ALA A 293 -15.05 3.30 11.69
N MET A 294 -14.08 3.23 10.77
CA MET A 294 -13.31 2.01 10.51
C MET A 294 -12.38 1.67 11.69
N ASN A 295 -11.66 2.64 12.24
CA ASN A 295 -10.77 2.44 13.38
C ASN A 295 -11.54 2.03 14.65
N ASP A 296 -12.67 2.69 14.93
CA ASP A 296 -13.56 2.33 16.05
C ASP A 296 -14.05 0.88 15.91
N TRP A 297 -14.32 0.42 14.67
CA TRP A 297 -14.65 -0.98 14.43
C TRP A 297 -13.46 -1.90 14.73
N VAL A 298 -12.26 -1.59 14.26
CA VAL A 298 -11.04 -2.39 14.53
C VAL A 298 -10.85 -2.52 16.04
N HIS A 299 -10.77 -1.41 16.77
CA HIS A 299 -10.53 -1.39 18.21
C HIS A 299 -11.62 -2.10 19.02
N LYS A 300 -12.86 -2.09 18.55
CA LYS A 300 -13.97 -2.77 19.24
C LYS A 300 -13.98 -4.27 19.01
N ASN A 301 -13.50 -4.75 17.86
CA ASN A 301 -13.73 -6.13 17.41
C ASN A 301 -12.45 -6.97 17.32
N THR A 302 -11.26 -6.36 17.48
CA THR A 302 -9.96 -7.02 17.37
C THR A 302 -8.97 -6.47 18.40
N ASN A 303 -7.83 -7.15 18.52
CA ASN A 303 -6.67 -6.66 19.28
C ASN A 303 -5.65 -5.91 18.40
N TRP A 304 -6.01 -5.60 17.16
CA TRP A 304 -5.08 -5.05 16.18
C TRP A 304 -4.86 -3.56 16.37
N LYS A 305 -3.69 -3.09 15.95
CA LYS A 305 -3.36 -1.67 15.83
C LYS A 305 -3.51 -1.18 14.39
N THR A 306 -4.07 0.01 14.23
CA THR A 306 -4.27 0.62 12.92
C THR A 306 -3.02 1.37 12.46
N PHE A 307 -2.58 1.10 11.24
CA PHE A 307 -1.43 1.74 10.62
C PHE A 307 -1.88 2.60 9.45
N TYR A 308 -1.45 3.85 9.44
CA TYR A 308 -1.72 4.81 8.38
C TYR A 308 -0.41 5.34 7.81
N HIS A 309 -0.36 5.44 6.49
CA HIS A 309 0.69 6.14 5.78
C HIS A 309 0.19 7.50 5.28
N SER A 310 1.00 8.54 5.48
CA SER A 310 0.82 9.87 4.87
C SER A 310 2.17 10.58 4.77
N CYS A 311 2.60 10.89 3.56
CA CYS A 311 3.81 11.65 3.26
C CYS A 311 3.73 13.11 3.75
N GLY A 312 4.90 13.74 3.82
CA GLY A 312 5.09 15.16 4.07
C GLY A 312 4.82 15.59 5.51
N SER A 313 4.57 16.89 5.67
CA SER A 313 4.29 17.53 6.95
C SER A 313 2.84 17.31 7.33
N ASN A 314 2.62 16.48 8.35
CA ASN A 314 1.30 16.14 8.88
C ASN A 314 1.01 16.80 10.23
N VAL A 315 1.82 17.77 10.66
CA VAL A 315 1.74 18.40 12.00
C VAL A 315 0.33 18.92 12.29
N ASP A 316 -0.29 19.57 11.30
CA ASP A 316 -1.64 20.15 11.42
C ASP A 316 -2.76 19.10 11.53
N PHE A 317 -2.45 17.82 11.29
CA PHE A 317 -3.41 16.71 11.35
C PHE A 317 -3.17 15.77 12.54
N LEU A 318 -2.09 15.91 13.32
CA LEU A 318 -1.74 14.93 14.37
C LEU A 318 -2.87 14.74 15.41
N ASP A 319 -3.46 15.84 15.91
CA ASP A 319 -4.61 15.77 16.82
C ASP A 319 -5.85 15.14 16.16
N ASP A 320 -6.04 15.41 14.87
CA ASP A 320 -7.12 14.83 14.09
C ASP A 320 -6.93 13.31 13.89
N PHE A 321 -5.68 12.86 13.69
CA PHE A 321 -5.32 11.45 13.57
C PHE A 321 -5.52 10.70 14.89
N VAL A 322 -5.04 11.27 16.00
CA VAL A 322 -5.25 10.70 17.35
C VAL A 322 -6.74 10.57 17.66
N SER A 323 -7.52 11.64 17.41
CA SER A 323 -8.97 11.61 17.66
C SER A 323 -9.77 10.73 16.68
N ALA A 324 -9.20 10.39 15.51
CA ALA A 324 -9.73 9.38 14.60
C ALA A 324 -9.34 7.95 14.99
N GLY A 325 -8.55 7.75 16.05
CA GLY A 325 -8.14 6.42 16.51
C GLY A 325 -7.03 5.79 15.67
N ILE A 326 -6.17 6.60 15.05
CA ILE A 326 -4.97 6.09 14.36
C ILE A 326 -3.92 5.72 15.42
N ASP A 327 -3.45 4.47 15.41
CA ASP A 327 -2.44 4.00 16.39
C ASP A 327 -1.00 4.22 15.92
N ILE A 328 -0.74 4.00 14.62
CA ILE A 328 0.60 4.06 14.03
C ILE A 328 0.56 4.99 12.81
N LEU A 329 1.42 6.00 12.80
CA LEU A 329 1.65 6.90 11.67
C LEU A 329 3.00 6.59 11.02
N ASN A 330 2.98 6.42 9.70
CA ASN A 330 4.16 6.27 8.87
C ASN A 330 4.13 7.29 7.73
N PRO A 331 5.29 7.81 7.30
CA PRO A 331 6.50 7.99 8.10
C PRO A 331 6.33 9.14 9.13
N VAL A 332 7.23 9.21 10.10
CA VAL A 332 7.66 10.52 10.61
C VAL A 332 8.66 11.06 9.60
N GLN A 333 8.19 11.83 8.61
CA GLN A 333 9.03 12.32 7.51
C GLN A 333 9.94 13.46 7.98
N ILE A 334 11.09 13.13 8.56
CA ILE A 334 12.03 14.10 9.15
C ILE A 334 12.54 15.18 8.19
N SER A 335 12.41 14.97 6.87
CA SER A 335 12.77 15.97 5.85
C SER A 335 11.68 17.02 5.62
N ALA A 336 10.48 16.84 6.18
CA ALA A 336 9.35 17.74 6.08
C ALA A 336 9.27 18.70 7.28
N THR A 337 8.67 19.86 7.05
CA THR A 337 8.57 20.92 8.07
C THR A 337 7.84 20.44 9.32
N GLY A 338 8.44 20.63 10.50
CA GLY A 338 7.81 20.32 11.78
C GLY A 338 7.71 18.83 12.14
N MET A 339 8.29 17.93 11.35
CA MET A 339 8.29 16.48 11.57
C MET A 339 9.60 15.96 12.20
N ASN A 340 10.27 16.79 13.00
CA ASN A 340 11.49 16.39 13.71
C ASN A 340 11.15 15.33 14.79
N PRO A 341 12.01 14.32 15.00
CA PRO A 341 11.78 13.23 15.94
C PRO A 341 11.86 13.66 17.42
#